data_AF-A0A6I5CQH5-F1
#
_entry.id   AF-A0A6I5CQH5-F1
#
_cell.length_a   1.000
_cell.length_b   1.000
_cell.length_c   1.000
_cell.angle_alpha   90.00
_cell.angle_beta   90.00
_cell.angle_gamma   90.00
#
_symmetry.space_group_name_H-M   'P 1'
#
loop_
_entity.id
_entity.type
_entity.pdbx_description
1 polymer ?
#
loop_
_entity_poly.entity_id
_entity_poly.type
_entity_poly.pdbx_seq_one_letter_code
_entity_poly.pdbx_strand_id
1 'polypeptide(L)' 'DPAVTGTPVTYRVDVLGGTLVITERADGEIEMTGPAVIVAEGEIDREWLEKAAG' A
#
# COMPACT_ATOMS: atom_id res chain seq x y z
N ASP A 1 6.91 21.02 -8.98
CA ASP A 1 5.71 20.89 -8.13
C ASP A 1 4.51 20.64 -9.04
N PRO A 2 3.87 19.45 -8.96
CA PRO A 2 2.66 19.12 -9.72
C PRO A 2 1.53 20.15 -9.54
N ALA A 3 1.38 20.74 -8.36
CA ALA A 3 0.37 21.76 -8.10
C ALA A 3 0.62 23.05 -8.90
N VAL A 4 1.89 23.39 -9.16
CA VAL A 4 2.27 24.56 -9.95
C VAL A 4 2.26 24.27 -11.45
N THR A 5 2.66 23.06 -11.84
CA THR A 5 2.87 22.69 -13.24
C THR A 5 1.65 22.04 -13.91
N GLY A 6 0.66 21.61 -13.14
CA GLY A 6 -0.51 20.86 -13.63
C GLY A 6 -0.17 19.47 -14.17
N THR A 7 1.10 19.05 -14.11
CA THR A 7 1.59 17.80 -14.68
C THR A 7 1.90 16.82 -13.55
N PRO A 8 1.28 15.63 -13.53
CA PRO A 8 1.61 14.60 -12.55
C PRO A 8 3.09 14.20 -12.62
N VAL A 9 3.65 13.86 -11.47
CA VAL A 9 5.03 13.37 -11.37
C VAL A 9 5.03 11.99 -10.71
N THR A 10 5.79 11.07 -11.29
CA THR A 10 5.93 9.70 -10.77
C THR A 10 7.38 9.42 -10.41
N TYR A 11 7.60 8.82 -9.24
CA TYR A 11 8.93 8.43 -8.76
C TYR A 11 8.88 7.16 -7.92
N ARG A 12 10.06 6.56 -7.72
CA ARG A 12 10.21 5.37 -6.87
C ARG A 12 10.73 5.76 -5.50
N VAL A 13 10.23 5.09 -4.48
CA VAL A 13 10.70 5.21 -3.09
C VAL A 13 11.07 3.82 -2.59
N ASP A 14 12.31 3.66 -2.15
CA ASP A 14 12.81 2.42 -1.57
C ASP A 14 12.62 2.47 -0.04
N VAL A 15 12.00 1.44 0.53
CA VAL A 15 11.66 1.31 1.96
C VAL A 15 12.10 -0.05 2.50
N LEU A 16 12.11 -0.20 3.82
CA LEU A 16 12.26 -1.51 4.45
C LEU A 16 11.03 -2.36 4.09
N GLY A 17 11.22 -3.34 3.22
CA GLY A 17 10.14 -4.21 2.71
C GLY A 17 9.91 -4.14 1.20
N GLY A 18 10.55 -3.21 0.48
CA GLY A 18 10.51 -3.17 -0.99
C GLY A 18 10.53 -1.76 -1.57
N THR A 19 9.92 -1.60 -2.75
CA THR A 19 9.85 -0.33 -3.47
C THR A 19 8.40 0.03 -3.73
N LEU A 20 8.07 1.32 -3.57
CA LEU A 20 6.80 1.90 -3.99
C LEU A 20 6.99 2.77 -5.23
N VAL A 21 5.98 2.79 -6.08
CA VAL A 21 5.81 3.80 -7.14
C VAL A 21 4.80 4.81 -6.62
N ILE A 22 5.24 6.05 -6.44
CA ILE A 22 4.41 7.16 -6.00
C ILE A 22 4.10 8.05 -7.20
N THR A 23 2.83 8.43 -7.34
CA THR A 23 2.40 9.48 -8.28
C THR A 23 1.75 10.62 -7.49
N GLU A 24 2.33 11.81 -7.62
CA GLU A 24 1.73 13.04 -7.12
C GLU A 24 0.89 13.68 -8.22
N ARG A 25 -0.40 13.89 -7.94
CA ARG A 25 -1.35 14.49 -8.86
C ARG A 25 -1.42 16.00 -8.65
N ALA A 26 -1.87 16.72 -9.67
CA ALA A 26 -1.92 18.19 -9.65
C ALA A 26 -2.95 18.76 -8.66
N ASP A 27 -3.92 17.96 -8.24
CA ASP A 27 -4.93 18.28 -7.21
C ASP A 27 -4.47 17.99 -5.78
N GLY A 28 -3.25 17.47 -5.63
CA GLY A 28 -2.67 17.10 -4.33
C GLY A 28 -2.97 15.66 -3.90
N GLU A 29 -3.68 14.86 -4.69
CA GLU A 29 -3.83 13.43 -4.41
C GLU A 29 -2.48 12.70 -4.60
N ILE A 30 -2.22 11.74 -3.70
CA ILE A 30 -1.02 10.91 -3.71
C ILE A 30 -1.44 9.46 -3.93
N GLU A 31 -1.08 8.92 -5.09
CA GLU A 31 -1.29 7.51 -5.40
C GLU A 31 -0.03 6.72 -5.06
N MET A 32 -0.19 5.60 -4.34
CA MET A 32 0.92 4.74 -3.91
C MET A 32 0.67 3.32 -4.41
N THR A 33 1.54 2.85 -5.29
CA THR A 33 1.48 1.48 -5.84
C THR A 33 2.65 0.66 -5.32
N GLY A 34 2.33 -0.51 -4.76
CA GLY A 34 3.31 -1.46 -4.25
C GLY A 34 2.85 -2.91 -4.45
N PRO A 35 3.74 -3.89 -4.27
CA PRO A 35 3.40 -5.30 -4.38
C PRO A 35 2.50 -5.75 -3.23
N ALA A 36 1.56 -6.65 -3.53
CA ALA A 36 0.77 -7.38 -2.54
C ALA A 36 0.99 -8.89 -2.76
N VAL A 37 1.30 -9.63 -1.69
CA VAL A 37 1.61 -11.06 -1.74
C VAL A 37 0.81 -11.79 -0.68
N ILE A 38 -0.01 -12.75 -1.10
CA ILE A 38 -0.65 -13.71 -0.20
C ILE A 38 0.39 -14.79 0.11
N VAL A 39 0.81 -14.86 1.38
CA VAL A 39 1.86 -15.80 1.80
C VAL A 39 1.29 -17.17 2.17
N ALA A 40 0.07 -17.21 2.68
CA ALA A 40 -0.63 -18.43 3.03
C ALA A 40 -2.15 -18.21 2.97
N GLU A 41 -2.88 -19.29 2.73
CA GLU A 41 -4.33 -19.39 2.83
C GLU A 41 -4.68 -20.61 3.68
N GLY A 42 -5.77 -20.53 4.43
CA GLY A 42 -6.21 -21.62 5.30
C GLY A 42 -7.52 -21.30 6.03
N GLU A 43 -7.98 -22.29 6.80
CA GLU A 43 -9.16 -22.18 7.66
C GLU A 43 -8.74 -22.12 9.13
N ILE A 44 -9.47 -21.34 9.92
CA ILE A 44 -9.26 -21.21 11.36
C ILE A 44 -10.50 -21.73 12.07
N ASP A 45 -10.31 -22.61 13.05
CA ASP A 45 -11.40 -23.08 13.90
C ASP A 45 -12.00 -21.92 14.71
N ARG A 46 -13.33 -21.81 14.68
CA ARG A 46 -14.03 -20.67 15.26
C ARG A 46 -13.97 -20.65 16.77
N GLU A 47 -14.09 -21.80 17.43
CA GLU A 47 -14.04 -21.89 18.89
C GLU A 47 -12.64 -21.53 19.41
N TRP A 48 -11.60 -21.97 18.71
CA TRP A 48 -10.23 -21.57 18.99
C TRP A 48 -10.04 -20.05 18.83
N LEU A 49 -10.53 -19.45 17.75
CA LEU A 49 -10.38 -18.01 17.49
C LEU A 49 -11.08 -17.16 18.54
N GLU A 50 -12.31 -17.54 18.90
CA GLU A 50 -13.10 -16.84 19.93
C GLU A 50 -12.42 -16.90 21.31
N LYS A 51 -11.74 -18.01 21.65
CA LYS A 51 -10.94 -18.11 22.88
C LYS A 51 -9.64 -17.31 22.85
N ALA A 52 -8.98 -17.20 21.69
CA ALA A 52 -7.72 -16.46 21.56
C ALA A 52 -7.89 -14.94 21.53
N ALA A 53 -9.07 -14.46 21.08
CA ALA A 53 -9.43 -13.05 21.08
C ALA A 53 -9.96 -12.55 22.43
N GLY A 54 -10.09 -13.43 23.43
CA GLY A 54 -10.59 -13.15 24.79
C GLY A 54 -9.49 -12.90 25.81
#